data_AF-A0A2M7UMA2-F1
#
_entry.id   AF-A0A2M7UMA2-F1
#
_cell.length_a   1.000
_cell.length_b   1.000
_cell.length_c   1.000
_cell.angle_alpha   90.00
_cell.angle_beta   90.00
_cell.angle_gamma   90.00
#
_symmetry.space_group_name_H-M   'P 1'
#
loop_
_entity.id
_entity.type
_entity.pdbx_description
1 polymer ?
#
loop_
_entity_poly.entity_id
_entity_poly.type
_entity_poly.pdbx_seq_one_letter_code
_entity_poly.pdbx_strand_id
1 'polypeptide(L)'
;MLSPLTKKALRYLDHYYPKNYDKNLTEILFINPQEYPFEYEVNIYDHFVSMISLNADEPIGIIMESALYAKTQRSIFNLAWLGATSFVAR
;
A
#
# COMPACT_ATOMS: atom_id res chain seq x y z
N MET A 1 -5.37 11.14 -13.57
CA MET A 1 -4.01 10.68 -13.21
C MET A 1 -3.77 11.03 -11.75
N LEU A 2 -3.89 10.07 -10.83
CA LEU A 2 -3.38 10.26 -9.47
C LEU A 2 -1.86 10.03 -9.51
N SER A 3 -1.15 11.03 -10.03
CA SER A 3 0.26 11.26 -9.71
C SER A 3 0.34 11.60 -8.21
N PRO A 4 1.46 11.28 -7.52
CA PRO A 4 1.68 11.60 -6.10
C PRO A 4 1.50 13.09 -5.77
N LEU A 5 1.47 13.96 -6.78
CA LEU A 5 1.42 15.42 -6.63
C LEU A 5 0.05 16.04 -6.93
N THR A 6 -1.01 15.26 -7.13
CA THR A 6 -2.35 15.87 -7.29
C THR A 6 -2.81 16.56 -6.00
N LYS A 7 -3.56 17.67 -6.14
CA LYS A 7 -4.18 18.35 -4.98
C LYS A 7 -5.01 17.39 -4.11
N LYS A 8 -5.65 16.39 -4.73
CA LYS A 8 -6.43 15.36 -4.04
C LYS A 8 -5.53 14.47 -3.17
N ALA A 9 -4.41 14.00 -3.71
CA ALA A 9 -3.43 13.19 -2.97
C ALA A 9 -2.84 13.97 -1.78
N LEU A 10 -2.43 15.23 -2.00
CA LEU A 10 -1.90 16.08 -0.94
C LEU A 10 -2.91 16.30 0.20
N ARG A 11 -4.17 16.59 -0.14
CA ARG A 11 -5.26 16.72 0.86
C ARG A 11 -5.53 15.43 1.63
N TYR A 12 -5.35 14.27 1.00
CA TYR A 12 -5.52 13.01 1.69
C TYR A 12 -4.45 12.83 2.77
N LEU A 13 -3.18 13.18 2.49
CA LEU A 13 -2.10 13.09 3.48
C LEU A 13 -2.37 13.94 4.73
N ASP A 14 -2.99 15.11 4.58
CA ASP A 14 -3.38 15.97 5.71
C ASP A 14 -4.42 15.32 6.62
N HIS A 15 -5.26 14.43 6.07
CA HIS A 15 -6.26 13.69 6.84
C HIS A 15 -5.72 12.36 7.37
N TYR A 16 -4.86 11.70 6.60
CA TYR A 16 -4.33 10.38 6.92
C TYR A 16 -3.41 10.41 8.15
N TYR A 17 -2.50 11.39 8.21
CA TYR A 17 -1.56 11.47 9.32
C TYR A 17 -2.26 12.00 10.60
N PRO A 18 -2.12 11.30 11.74
CA PRO A 18 -2.55 11.84 13.03
C PRO A 18 -1.90 13.20 13.33
N LYS A 19 -2.57 14.01 14.15
CA LYS A 19 -1.96 15.26 14.65
C LYS A 19 -0.67 14.93 15.39
N ASN A 20 0.41 15.64 15.05
CA ASN A 20 1.77 15.45 15.59
C ASN A 20 2.47 14.13 15.20
N TYR A 21 2.01 13.44 14.15
CA TYR A 21 2.72 12.29 13.61
C TYR A 21 4.04 12.71 12.92
N ASP A 22 5.13 12.01 13.22
CA ASP A 22 6.40 12.22 12.52
C ASP A 22 6.32 11.59 11.13
N LYS A 23 6.20 12.45 10.11
CA LYS A 23 6.06 12.04 8.71
C LYS A 23 7.31 11.32 8.16
N ASN A 24 8.44 11.32 8.87
CA ASN A 24 9.62 10.55 8.45
C ASN A 24 9.51 9.05 8.76
N LEU A 25 8.49 8.63 9.51
CA LEU A 25 8.28 7.23 9.88
C LEU A 25 7.50 6.42 8.84
N THR A 26 6.92 7.06 7.82
CA THR A 26 6.10 6.37 6.81
C THR A 26 6.29 7.00 5.44
N GLU A 27 6.47 6.15 4.44
CA GLU A 27 6.45 6.53 3.03
C GLU A 27 5.12 6.08 2.40
N ILE A 28 4.49 6.98 1.64
CA ILE A 28 3.23 6.71 0.95
C ILE A 28 3.42 7.06 -0.51
N LEU A 29 3.10 6.10 -1.38
CA LEU A 29 3.09 6.29 -2.82
C LEU A 29 1.66 6.09 -3.34
N PHE A 30 1.12 7.12 -3.99
CA PHE A 30 -0.15 7.01 -4.69
C PHE A 30 0.07 6.51 -6.11
N ILE A 31 -0.86 5.67 -6.58
CA ILE A 31 -0.87 5.07 -7.90
C ILE A 31 -2.18 5.37 -8.62
N ASN A 32 -2.22 5.12 -9.94
CA ASN A 32 -3.45 5.27 -10.72
C ASN A 32 -4.40 4.08 -10.46
N PRO A 33 -5.57 4.28 -9.84
CA PRO A 33 -6.49 3.18 -9.54
C PRO A 33 -7.14 2.58 -10.79
N GLN A 34 -7.09 3.26 -11.94
CA GLN A 34 -7.60 2.72 -13.21
C GLN A 34 -6.62 1.74 -13.87
N GLU A 35 -5.33 1.88 -13.59
CA GLU A 35 -4.29 0.97 -14.12
C GLU A 35 -3.98 -0.16 -13.14
N TYR A 36 -4.11 0.10 -11.84
CA TYR A 36 -3.78 -0.84 -10.77
C TYR A 36 -4.98 -0.98 -9.81
N PRO A 37 -6.02 -1.74 -10.18
CA PRO A 37 -7.22 -1.92 -9.35
C PRO A 37 -6.94 -2.94 -8.24
N PHE A 38 -6.43 -2.47 -7.10
CA PHE A 38 -6.30 -3.29 -5.91
C PHE A 38 -7.66 -3.54 -5.27
N GLU A 39 -8.09 -4.80 -5.26
CA GLU A 39 -9.37 -5.24 -4.66
C GLU A 39 -9.20 -5.76 -3.23
N TYR A 40 -7.95 -5.97 -2.80
CA TYR A 40 -7.62 -6.35 -1.44
C TYR A 40 -6.35 -5.64 -0.97
N GLU A 41 -6.30 -5.37 0.32
CA GLU A 41 -5.14 -4.86 1.02
C GLU A 41 -4.23 -6.02 1.43
N VAL A 42 -2.91 -5.82 1.34
CA VAL A 42 -1.91 -6.77 1.84
C VAL A 42 -1.02 -6.08 2.86
N ASN A 43 -1.02 -6.58 4.08
CA ASN A 43 -0.15 -6.11 5.16
C ASN A 43 0.93 -7.15 5.45
N ILE A 44 2.18 -6.71 5.44
CA ILE A 44 3.34 -7.59 5.57
C ILE A 44 4.06 -7.26 6.88
N TYR A 45 3.94 -8.15 7.85
CA TYR A 45 4.66 -8.08 9.12
C TYR A 45 5.90 -8.98 9.07
N ASP A 46 6.71 -9.00 10.12
CA ASP A 46 7.97 -9.76 10.11
C ASP A 46 7.77 -11.25 9.91
N HIS A 47 6.76 -11.84 10.56
CA HIS A 47 6.54 -13.29 10.57
C HIS A 47 5.18 -13.72 10.00
N PHE A 48 4.33 -12.78 9.59
CA PHE A 48 3.02 -13.09 9.00
C PHE A 48 2.60 -12.06 7.97
N VAL A 49 1.62 -12.44 7.16
CA VAL A 49 0.95 -11.55 6.20
C VAL A 49 -0.54 -11.58 6.49
N SER A 50 -1.20 -10.42 6.47
CA SER A 50 -2.66 -10.36 6.43
C SER A 50 -3.16 -9.79 5.11
N MET A 51 -4.27 -10.33 4.62
CA MET A 51 -4.94 -9.85 3.42
C MET A 51 -6.40 -9.59 3.75
N ILE A 52 -6.93 -8.44 3.33
CA ILE A 52 -8.29 -8.02 3.65
C ILE A 52 -8.93 -7.48 2.38
N SER A 53 -10.14 -7.97 2.07
CA SER A 53 -10.93 -7.45 0.96
C SER A 53 -11.27 -5.98 1.17
N LEU A 54 -11.12 -5.18 0.12
CA LEU A 54 -11.59 -3.80 0.08
C LEU A 54 -13.02 -3.70 -0.48
N ASN A 55 -13.56 -4.82 -0.97
CA ASN A 55 -14.93 -4.91 -1.47
C ASN A 55 -15.90 -5.29 -0.34
N ALA A 56 -16.84 -4.40 -0.04
CA ALA A 56 -17.85 -4.62 1.00
C ALA A 56 -18.82 -5.76 0.68
N ASP A 57 -19.01 -6.10 -0.60
CA ASP A 57 -19.89 -7.19 -1.03
C ASP A 57 -19.21 -8.56 -0.95
N GLU A 58 -17.88 -8.60 -0.79
CA GLU A 58 -17.09 -9.82 -0.65
C GLU A 58 -16.13 -9.71 0.55
N PRO A 59 -16.63 -9.77 1.80
CA PRO A 59 -15.81 -9.59 2.99
C PRO A 59 -14.98 -10.85 3.27
N ILE A 60 -13.71 -10.82 2.86
CA ILE A 60 -12.73 -11.87 3.13
C ILE A 60 -11.54 -11.27 3.89
N GLY A 61 -11.06 -12.00 4.88
CA GLY A 61 -9.83 -11.71 5.61
C GLY A 61 -9.01 -12.99 5.82
N ILE A 62 -7.71 -12.93 5.55
CA ILE A 62 -6.79 -14.05 5.70
C ILE A 62 -5.58 -13.57 6.52
N ILE A 63 -5.16 -14.36 7.51
CA ILE A 63 -3.87 -14.20 8.18
C ILE A 63 -3.07 -15.47 7.94
N MET A 64 -1.86 -15.31 7.39
CA MET A 64 -0.93 -16.40 7.15
C MET A 64 0.31 -16.22 8.02
N GLU A 65 0.41 -17.02 9.08
CA GLU A 65 1.56 -17.06 10.00
C GLU A 65 2.67 -17.92 9.41
N SER A 66 3.53 -17.30 8.60
CA SER A 66 4.70 -17.94 8.01
C SER A 66 5.76 -16.91 7.67
N ALA A 67 6.91 -16.99 8.35
CA ALA A 67 8.05 -16.10 8.08
C ALA A 67 8.60 -16.26 6.66
N LEU A 68 8.53 -17.48 6.09
CA LEU A 68 8.94 -17.73 4.71
C LEU A 68 8.01 -17.03 3.71
N TYR A 69 6.71 -17.09 3.98
CA TYR A 69 5.71 -16.41 3.17
C TYR A 69 5.84 -14.89 3.28
N ALA A 70 5.96 -14.36 4.50
CA ALA A 70 6.18 -12.94 4.75
C ALA A 70 7.43 -12.40 4.06
N LYS A 71 8.54 -13.15 4.11
CA LYS A 71 9.78 -12.80 3.38
C LYS A 71 9.56 -12.73 1.87
N THR A 72 8.80 -13.68 1.31
CA THR A 72 8.52 -13.72 -0.12
C THR A 72 7.60 -12.58 -0.55
N GLN A 73 6.54 -12.31 0.23
CA GLN A 73 5.63 -11.20 -0.01
C GLN A 73 6.34 -9.84 0.06
N ARG A 74 7.31 -9.69 0.98
CA ARG A 74 8.16 -8.49 1.06
C ARG A 74 8.99 -8.28 -0.21
N SER A 75 9.54 -9.35 -0.79
CA SER A 75 10.24 -9.26 -2.07
C SER A 75 9.32 -8.83 -3.21
N ILE A 76 8.08 -9.32 -3.25
CA ILE A 76 7.07 -8.91 -4.23
C ILE A 76 6.71 -7.43 -4.04
N PHE A 77 6.47 -6.99 -2.80
CA PHE A 77 6.24 -5.58 -2.48
C PHE A 77 7.40 -4.70 -2.95
N ASN A 78 8.65 -5.08 -2.67
CA ASN A 78 9.82 -4.30 -3.09
C ASN A 78 9.91 -4.17 -4.61
N LEU A 79 9.58 -5.23 -5.37
CA LEU A 79 9.52 -5.17 -6.83
C LEU A 79 8.42 -4.22 -7.32
N ALA A 80 7.22 -4.30 -6.73
CA ALA A 80 6.12 -3.40 -7.05
C ALA A 80 6.45 -1.94 -6.70
N TRP A 81 7.09 -1.70 -5.55
CA TRP A 81 7.54 -0.39 -5.10
C TRP A 81 8.58 0.20 -6.04
N LEU A 82 9.56 -0.60 -6.47
CA LEU A 82 10.55 -0.20 -7.46
C LEU A 82 9.88 0.20 -8.77
N GLY A 83 8.91 -0.59 -9.26
CA GLY A 83 8.15 -0.25 -10.45
C GLY A 83 7.38 1.07 -10.28
N ALA A 84 6.61 1.18 -9.21
CA ALA A 84 5.80 2.36 -8.94
C ALA A 84 6.64 3.63 -8.81
N THR A 85 7.78 3.58 -8.13
CA THR A 85 8.70 4.73 -8.01
C THR A 85 9.44 5.04 -9.32
N SER A 86 9.72 4.04 -10.17
CA SER A 86 10.41 4.23 -11.46
C SER A 86 9.50 4.81 -12.56
N PHE A 87 8.23 4.40 -12.59
CA PHE A 87 7.29 4.79 -13.65
C PHE A 87 6.52 6.09 -13.33
N VAL A 88 6.38 6.43 -12.04
CA VAL A 88 5.64 7.61 -11.58
C VAL A 88 6.56 8.85 -11.37
N ALA A 89 7.88 8.69 -11.42
CA ALA A 89 8.86 9.77 -11.28
C ALA A 89 9.17 10.54 -12.59
N ARG A 90 8.22 10.65 -13.53
CA ARG A 90 8.32 11.53 -14.70
C ARG A 90 7.22 12.56 -14.73
#